data_AF-A0A7J2JNA7-F1
#
_entry.id   AF-A0A7J2JNA7-F1
#
_cell.length_a   1.000
_cell.length_b   1.000
_cell.length_c   1.000
_cell.angle_alpha   90.00
_cell.angle_beta   90.00
_cell.angle_gamma   90.00
#
_symmetry.space_group_name_H-M   'P 1'
#
loop_
_entity.id
_entity.type
_entity.pdbx_description
1 polymer ?
#
loop_
_entity_poly.entity_id
_entity_poly.type
_entity_poly.pdbx_seq_one_letter_code
_entity_poly.pdbx_strand_id
1 'polypeptide(L)'
;MRTIPRRRKKSRKLRGHRLHGYGQQRQHRRSGRQGGFGKAGVKKHLWTWITAYNPDYFGRGRRGFKRPRAVVRDIKTINVGELEGMLHDLIALG
;
A
#
# COMPACT_ATOMS: atom_id res chain seq x y z
N MET A 1 12.89 -18.66 -29.32
CA MET A 1 12.62 -17.75 -28.17
C MET A 1 11.41 -18.25 -27.39
N ARG A 2 11.56 -18.60 -26.10
CA ARG A 2 10.43 -18.94 -25.23
C ARG A 2 9.77 -17.63 -24.75
N THR A 3 8.61 -17.29 -25.30
CA THR A 3 7.81 -16.15 -24.80
C THR A 3 7.06 -16.55 -23.53
N ILE A 4 7.17 -15.76 -22.46
CA ILE A 4 6.40 -15.95 -21.22
C ILE A 4 4.90 -15.99 -21.57
N PRO A 5 4.16 -17.05 -21.19
CA PRO A 5 2.75 -17.16 -21.52
C PRO A 5 1.95 -16.03 -20.87
N ARG A 6 1.35 -15.17 -21.69
CA ARG A 6 0.51 -14.05 -21.23
C ARG A 6 -0.94 -14.50 -21.19
N ARG A 7 -1.54 -14.56 -20.00
CA ARG A 7 -2.97 -14.85 -19.85
C ARG A 7 -3.80 -13.77 -20.53
N ARG A 8 -4.82 -14.18 -21.31
CA ARG A 8 -5.77 -13.25 -21.94
C ARG A 8 -6.57 -12.49 -20.87
N LYS A 9 -6.89 -11.21 -21.11
CA LYS A 9 -7.72 -10.39 -20.22
C LYS A 9 -9.12 -11.00 -20.04
N LYS A 10 -9.69 -10.88 -18.84
CA LYS A 10 -11.05 -11.34 -18.49
C LYS A 10 -12.12 -10.83 -19.47
N SER A 11 -11.96 -9.61 -20.02
CA SER A 11 -12.88 -9.01 -20.97
C SER A 11 -13.09 -9.86 -22.24
N ARG A 12 -12.10 -10.65 -22.66
CA ARG A 12 -12.24 -11.55 -23.82
C ARG A 12 -13.21 -12.69 -23.55
N LYS A 13 -13.20 -13.25 -22.33
CA LYS A 13 -14.13 -14.31 -21.89
C LYS A 13 -15.55 -13.77 -21.68
N LEU A 14 -15.70 -12.50 -21.34
CA LEU A 14 -17.00 -11.89 -21.02
C LEU A 14 -17.72 -11.24 -22.22
N ARG A 15 -17.20 -11.36 -23.45
CA ARG A 15 -17.93 -10.91 -24.64
C ARG A 15 -19.21 -11.74 -24.80
N GLY A 16 -20.34 -11.08 -25.04
CA GLY A 16 -21.67 -11.72 -25.06
C GLY A 16 -22.35 -11.82 -23.69
N HIS A 17 -21.63 -11.54 -22.58
CA HIS A 17 -22.26 -11.47 -21.26
C HIS A 17 -22.82 -10.06 -21.01
N ARG A 18 -24.14 -9.96 -20.73
CA ARG A 18 -24.88 -8.69 -20.61
C ARG A 18 -24.24 -7.65 -19.68
N LEU A 19 -23.68 -8.06 -18.54
CA LEU A 19 -23.27 -7.14 -17.47
C LEU A 19 -21.77 -7.17 -17.14
N HIS A 20 -20.94 -7.89 -17.91
CA HIS A 20 -19.48 -8.03 -17.68
C HIS A 20 -19.03 -8.37 -16.23
N GLY A 21 -19.89 -9.00 -15.43
CA GLY A 21 -19.61 -9.34 -14.02
C GLY A 21 -19.77 -8.19 -13.02
N TYR A 22 -20.45 -7.11 -13.40
CA TYR A 22 -20.70 -5.96 -12.54
C TYR A 22 -21.95 -6.08 -11.65
N GLY A 23 -22.57 -7.26 -11.60
CA GLY A 23 -23.82 -7.49 -10.89
C GLY A 23 -25.01 -7.04 -11.72
N GLN A 24 -25.88 -6.17 -11.17
CA GLN A 24 -27.09 -5.67 -11.82
C GLN A 24 -26.83 -4.45 -12.73
N GLN A 25 -27.74 -4.16 -13.68
CA GLN A 25 -27.58 -3.09 -14.69
C GLN A 25 -27.26 -1.71 -14.10
N ARG A 26 -27.84 -1.37 -12.93
CA ARG A 26 -27.69 -0.03 -12.32
C ARG A 26 -26.44 0.12 -11.46
N GLN A 27 -25.62 -0.94 -11.33
CA GLN A 27 -24.48 -0.96 -10.43
C GLN A 27 -23.28 -0.24 -11.02
N HIS A 28 -22.65 -0.68 -12.11
CA HIS A 28 -21.39 -0.05 -12.58
C HIS A 28 -21.58 1.35 -13.20
N ARG A 29 -21.61 2.36 -12.33
CA ARG A 29 -21.67 3.79 -12.64
C ARG A 29 -20.38 4.48 -12.17
N ARG A 30 -20.30 5.79 -12.40
CA ARG A 30 -19.18 6.66 -12.02
C ARG A 30 -18.99 6.74 -10.48
N SER A 31 -18.15 7.65 -10.02
CA SER A 31 -17.75 7.86 -8.62
C SER A 31 -18.90 7.95 -7.60
N GLY A 32 -20.10 8.37 -8.02
CA GLY A 32 -21.28 8.36 -7.15
C GLY A 32 -21.57 6.99 -6.52
N ARG A 33 -21.32 5.88 -7.23
CA ARG A 33 -21.45 4.54 -6.63
C ARG A 33 -20.39 4.25 -5.56
N GLN A 34 -19.21 4.82 -5.73
CA GLN A 34 -18.09 4.60 -4.81
C GLN A 34 -18.15 5.51 -3.57
N GLY A 35 -19.03 6.51 -3.55
CA GLY A 35 -19.08 7.51 -2.48
C GLY A 35 -18.24 8.76 -2.76
N GLY A 36 -17.84 8.99 -4.02
CA GLY A 36 -16.99 10.11 -4.43
C GLY A 36 -15.67 9.63 -5.03
N PHE A 37 -14.79 10.58 -5.37
CA PHE A 37 -13.47 10.27 -5.91
C PHE A 37 -12.45 10.10 -4.78
N GLY A 38 -11.57 9.12 -4.91
CA GLY A 38 -10.47 8.90 -3.98
C GLY A 38 -10.95 8.66 -2.54
N LYS A 39 -10.36 9.39 -1.59
CA LYS A 39 -10.67 9.30 -0.15
C LYS A 39 -11.69 10.37 0.26
N ALA A 40 -12.68 10.65 -0.57
CA ALA A 40 -13.83 11.47 -0.19
C ALA A 40 -14.67 10.77 0.89
N GLY A 41 -15.46 11.51 1.67
CA GLY A 41 -16.41 10.89 2.61
C GLY A 41 -15.81 10.19 3.84
N VAL A 42 -14.48 10.26 4.00
CA VAL A 42 -13.72 9.60 5.07
C VAL A 42 -14.12 9.99 6.50
N LYS A 43 -14.66 11.20 6.69
CA LYS A 43 -15.26 11.66 7.97
C LYS A 43 -16.79 11.61 7.98
N LYS A 44 -17.40 10.90 7.03
CA LYS A 44 -18.86 10.81 6.84
C LYS A 44 -19.25 9.35 6.57
N HIS A 45 -19.67 9.03 5.35
CA HIS A 45 -20.18 7.71 4.98
C HIS A 45 -19.09 6.63 4.86
N LEU A 46 -17.80 6.99 4.79
CA LEU A 46 -16.66 6.06 4.83
C LEU A 46 -15.96 6.03 6.21
N TRP A 47 -16.57 6.65 7.23
CA TRP A 47 -16.01 6.69 8.59
C TRP A 47 -15.81 5.29 9.18
N THR A 48 -16.79 4.40 9.01
CA THR A 48 -16.74 3.02 9.52
C THR A 48 -15.53 2.26 9.01
N TRP A 49 -15.22 2.39 7.71
CA TRP A 49 -14.06 1.76 7.11
C TRP A 49 -12.74 2.26 7.70
N ILE A 50 -12.65 3.56 7.98
CA ILE A 50 -11.42 4.16 8.52
C ILE A 50 -11.21 3.76 9.96
N THR A 51 -12.27 3.79 10.77
CA THR A 51 -12.16 3.37 12.18
C THR A 51 -11.73 1.91 12.28
N ALA A 52 -12.19 1.04 11.38
CA ALA A 52 -11.83 -0.38 11.37
C ALA A 52 -10.42 -0.65 10.82
N TYR A 53 -10.04 -0.03 9.70
CA TYR A 53 -8.84 -0.43 8.95
C TYR A 53 -7.71 0.59 8.97
N ASN A 54 -7.98 1.84 9.32
CA ASN A 54 -6.96 2.90 9.34
C ASN A 54 -7.27 3.98 10.40
N PRO A 55 -7.31 3.63 11.69
CA PRO A 55 -7.71 4.58 12.75
C PRO A 55 -6.79 5.81 12.81
N ASP A 56 -5.51 5.64 12.46
CA ASP A 56 -4.50 6.71 12.44
C ASP A 56 -4.60 7.64 11.22
N TYR A 57 -5.57 7.45 10.32
CA TYR A 57 -5.65 8.16 9.05
C TYR A 57 -5.61 9.70 9.18
N PHE A 58 -6.28 10.27 10.17
CA PHE A 58 -6.34 11.73 10.36
C PHE A 58 -5.20 12.30 11.21
N GLY A 59 -4.60 11.49 12.09
CA GLY A 59 -3.53 11.90 13.00
C GLY A 59 -2.12 11.60 12.48
N ARG A 60 -2.00 10.90 11.35
CA ARG A 60 -0.70 10.51 10.77
C ARG A 60 0.18 11.73 10.53
N GLY A 61 1.33 11.76 11.18
CA GLY A 61 2.31 12.86 11.06
C GLY A 61 1.98 14.13 11.85
N ARG A 62 0.86 14.17 12.58
CA ARG A 62 0.49 15.25 13.52
C ARG A 62 0.65 14.85 14.99
N ARG A 63 1.03 13.61 15.25
CA ARG A 63 1.34 13.12 16.60
C ARG A 63 2.77 13.54 16.95
N GLY A 64 2.92 14.29 18.04
CA GLY A 64 4.22 14.79 18.52
C GLY A 64 4.77 15.96 17.69
N PHE A 65 6.09 16.17 17.78
CA PHE A 65 6.81 17.24 17.09
C PHE A 65 7.79 16.69 16.06
N LYS A 66 8.00 17.42 14.96
CA LYS A 66 8.97 17.05 13.92
C LYS A 66 10.28 17.82 14.13
N ARG A 67 11.37 17.09 14.40
CA ARG A 67 12.71 17.67 14.48
C ARG A 67 13.16 18.22 13.11
N PRO A 68 13.85 19.38 13.05
CA PRO A 68 14.47 19.86 11.82
C PRO A 68 15.46 18.83 11.28
N ARG A 69 15.44 18.60 9.96
CA ARG A 69 16.29 17.58 9.31
C ARG A 69 17.79 17.83 9.55
N ALA A 70 18.21 19.09 9.67
CA ALA A 70 19.60 19.46 9.92
C ALA A 70 20.18 18.89 11.24
N VAL A 71 19.32 18.55 12.21
CA VAL A 71 19.74 18.05 13.54
C VAL A 71 19.56 16.53 13.64
N VAL A 72 18.87 15.91 12.68
CA VAL A 72 18.65 14.46 12.67
C VAL A 72 19.91 13.77 12.14
N ARG A 73 20.49 12.88 12.95
CA ARG A 73 21.61 12.02 12.56
C ARG A 73 21.17 10.57 12.63
N ASP A 74 21.46 9.80 11.58
CA ASP A 74 21.25 8.36 11.57
C ASP A 74 22.44 7.70 12.27
N ILE A 75 22.16 6.94 13.33
CA ILE A 75 23.18 6.21 14.08
C ILE A 75 23.29 4.82 13.45
N LYS A 76 24.49 4.48 12.93
CA LYS A 76 24.78 3.13 12.47
C LYS A 76 25.09 2.25 13.69
N THR A 77 24.21 1.30 13.97
CA THR A 77 24.37 0.32 15.05
C THR A 77 24.56 -1.06 14.46
N ILE A 78 25.33 -1.91 15.14
CA ILE A 78 25.52 -3.32 14.78
C ILE A 78 25.24 -4.19 16.01
N ASN A 79 24.58 -5.33 15.82
CA ASN A 79 24.38 -6.29 16.90
C ASN A 79 25.64 -7.16 17.10
N VAL A 80 25.83 -7.66 18.33
CA VAL A 80 26.99 -8.50 18.65
C VAL A 80 27.01 -9.81 17.84
N GLY A 81 25.86 -10.42 17.57
CA GLY A 81 25.79 -11.63 16.74
C GLY A 81 26.10 -11.39 15.26
N GLU A 82 25.81 -10.19 14.73
CA GLU A 82 26.20 -9.81 13.37
C GLU A 82 27.72 -9.61 13.27
N LEU A 83 28.35 -9.10 14.34
CA LEU A 83 29.81 -9.00 14.44
C LEU A 83 30.47 -10.38 14.44
N GLU A 84 29.92 -11.37 15.14
CA GLU A 84 30.45 -12.73 15.15
C GLU A 84 30.41 -13.37 13.75
N GLY A 85 29.30 -13.22 13.02
CA GLY A 85 29.18 -13.73 11.65
C GLY A 85 30.10 -13.04 10.64
N MET A 86 30.40 -11.75 10.84
CA MET A 86 31.31 -10.98 9.99
C MET A 86 32.78 -11.08 10.45
N LEU A 87 33.06 -11.76 11.57
CA LEU A 87 34.36 -11.73 12.23
C LEU A 87 35.48 -12.20 11.30
N HIS A 88 35.27 -13.29 10.57
CA HIS A 88 36.26 -13.84 9.64
C HIS A 88 36.58 -12.87 8.49
N ASP A 89 35.55 -12.26 7.90
CA ASP A 89 35.72 -11.30 6.81
C ASP A 89 36.37 -10.00 7.30
N LEU A 90 36.04 -9.55 8.52
CA LEU A 90 36.61 -8.36 9.15
C LEU A 90 38.10 -8.59 9.49
N ILE A 91 38.45 -9.75 10.05
CA ILE A 91 39.86 -10.12 10.32
C ILE A 91 40.65 -10.22 9.00
N ALA A 92 40.04 -10.73 7.93
CA ALA A 92 40.69 -10.80 6.62
C ALA A 92 40.90 -9.43 5.95
N LEU A 93 40.08 -8.44 6.32
CA LEU A 93 40.17 -7.06 5.81
C LEU A 93 41.21 -6.22 6.58
N GLY A 94 41.48 -6.53 7.85
CA GLY A 94 42.49 -5.86 8.70
C GLY A 94 42.18 -5.89 10.18
#